data_AF-A0A7V2EV28-F1
#
_entry.id   AF-A0A7V2EV28-F1
#
_cell.length_a   1.000
_cell.length_b   1.000
_cell.length_c   1.000
_cell.angle_alpha   90.00
_cell.angle_beta   90.00
_cell.angle_gamma   90.00
#
_symmetry.space_group_name_H-M   'P 1'
#
loop_
_entity.id
_entity.type
_entity.pdbx_description
1 polymer ?
#
loop_
_entity_poly.entity_id
_entity_poly.type
_entity_poly.pdbx_seq_one_letter_code
_entity_poly.pdbx_strand_id
1 'polypeptide(L)'
;MVLKSRSAMSLFACFMFLFGQGFLSLSHAEEIHGTAANDDIIVTPATDCDGIIAYAGDDTVTVSAGAEVSAVSNDAYDSSADAAATAIDTGTGNDSVQNNGTVSADAGTEVYAADVSGDASGIISLDASAASTATATGIDAGGDSDTVFSTNPITALATALAEVVNIGLQLADATVVMAGVEAQATAVGIDAGDSGTEDPDEANTIVSTGPITATATSTAAPSIANIQMYDFATASAQHESTATALGILGGGGADGITTSGPIEATASSTGDSISVEGNLVDAGVADSGIETTATATALSGLAGSDLISNTGTLTASATANAEDISIN
;
A
#
# COMPACT_ATOMS: atom_id res chain seq x y z
N MET A 1 24.80 -47.13 -39.67
CA MET A 1 24.05 -48.07 -38.81
C MET A 1 23.68 -47.29 -37.56
N VAL A 2 22.37 -47.03 -37.39
CA VAL A 2 21.67 -46.53 -36.17
C VAL A 2 22.00 -45.09 -35.72
N LEU A 3 21.08 -44.20 -35.29
CA LEU A 3 19.68 -43.83 -35.61
C LEU A 3 19.41 -42.52 -34.81
N LYS A 4 18.48 -41.68 -35.29
CA LYS A 4 17.90 -40.48 -34.64
C LYS A 4 17.23 -40.75 -33.27
N SER A 5 17.18 -39.75 -32.37
CA SER A 5 15.94 -39.27 -31.69
C SER A 5 16.14 -37.90 -30.99
N ARG A 6 15.41 -36.82 -31.39
CA ARG A 6 14.17 -36.21 -30.81
C ARG A 6 14.41 -35.36 -29.55
N SER A 7 14.38 -34.02 -29.62
CA SER A 7 13.23 -33.09 -29.42
C SER A 7 12.51 -33.22 -28.08
N ALA A 8 12.63 -32.21 -27.21
CA ALA A 8 11.70 -31.95 -26.11
C ALA A 8 11.23 -30.49 -26.22
N MET A 9 9.94 -30.36 -26.53
CA MET A 9 9.14 -29.14 -26.59
C MET A 9 8.36 -29.14 -25.28
N SER A 10 8.60 -28.17 -24.40
CA SER A 10 7.89 -28.06 -23.12
C SER A 10 6.64 -27.22 -23.35
N LEU A 11 5.50 -27.90 -23.44
CA LEU A 11 4.16 -27.32 -23.43
C LEU A 11 3.64 -27.47 -22.00
N PHE A 12 3.61 -26.40 -21.22
CA PHE A 12 2.98 -26.38 -19.91
C PHE A 12 1.53 -25.92 -20.10
N ALA A 13 0.61 -26.87 -20.21
CA ALA A 13 -0.81 -26.62 -20.22
C ALA A 13 -1.39 -27.16 -18.92
N CYS A 14 -1.80 -26.28 -18.01
CA CYS A 14 -2.52 -26.65 -16.81
C CYS A 14 -3.98 -26.97 -17.20
N PHE A 15 -4.25 -28.25 -17.50
CA PHE A 15 -5.61 -28.74 -17.77
C PHE A 15 -6.11 -29.48 -16.52
N MET A 16 -6.94 -28.83 -15.71
CA MET A 16 -7.63 -29.49 -14.59
C MET A 16 -9.11 -29.69 -14.93
N PHE A 17 -9.42 -30.84 -15.54
CA PHE A 17 -10.78 -31.38 -15.60
C PHE A 17 -10.81 -32.72 -14.86
N LEU A 18 -11.60 -32.81 -13.77
CA LEU A 18 -12.14 -34.08 -13.33
C LEU A 18 -13.55 -33.90 -12.74
N PHE A 19 -14.55 -34.35 -13.50
CA PHE A 19 -15.90 -34.55 -13.03
C PHE A 19 -15.92 -35.63 -11.93
N GLY A 20 -16.35 -35.26 -10.73
CA GLY A 20 -16.64 -36.19 -9.64
C GLY A 20 -17.35 -35.47 -8.51
N GLN A 21 -18.66 -35.72 -8.35
CA GLN A 21 -19.44 -35.25 -7.21
C GLN A 21 -18.86 -35.85 -5.93
N GLY A 22 -18.06 -35.08 -5.20
CA GLY A 22 -17.48 -35.47 -3.92
C GLY A 22 -16.46 -34.44 -3.48
N PHE A 23 -16.85 -33.57 -2.53
CA PHE A 23 -15.99 -32.65 -1.77
C PHE A 23 -14.78 -32.10 -2.55
N LEU A 24 -15.02 -31.04 -3.34
CA LEU A 24 -13.92 -30.20 -3.82
C LEU A 24 -13.27 -29.59 -2.58
N SER A 25 -12.10 -30.09 -2.19
CA SER A 25 -11.20 -29.34 -1.32
C SER A 25 -10.87 -28.05 -2.04
N LEU A 26 -11.00 -26.89 -1.38
CA LEU A 26 -10.44 -25.65 -1.90
C LEU A 26 -8.99 -25.91 -2.32
N SER A 27 -8.68 -25.67 -3.57
CA SER A 27 -7.30 -25.62 -4.03
C SER A 27 -6.81 -24.20 -3.84
N HIS A 28 -6.09 -23.97 -2.76
CA HIS A 28 -5.42 -22.69 -2.52
C HIS A 28 -4.16 -22.59 -3.40
N ALA A 29 -4.02 -21.49 -4.12
CA ALA A 29 -2.78 -21.09 -4.76
C ALA A 29 -2.19 -19.91 -3.98
N GLU A 30 -0.88 -19.88 -3.77
CA GLU A 30 -0.24 -18.72 -3.14
C GLU A 30 -0.35 -17.53 -4.10
N GLU A 31 0.31 -17.58 -5.26
CA GLU A 31 0.17 -16.55 -6.30
C GLU A 31 0.02 -17.19 -7.68
N ILE A 32 -0.86 -16.63 -8.52
CA ILE A 32 -1.03 -17.07 -9.90
C ILE A 32 -0.20 -16.17 -10.81
N HIS A 33 0.80 -16.78 -11.45
CA HIS A 33 1.66 -16.09 -12.40
C HIS A 33 1.27 -16.43 -13.83
N GLY A 34 1.07 -15.39 -14.64
CA GLY A 34 1.07 -15.47 -16.09
C GLY A 34 2.49 -15.61 -16.65
N THR A 35 2.63 -15.20 -17.90
CA THR A 35 3.84 -15.25 -18.71
C THR A 35 4.01 -13.91 -19.42
N ALA A 36 5.10 -13.72 -20.16
CA ALA A 36 5.29 -12.52 -20.97
C ALA A 36 4.54 -12.59 -22.33
N ALA A 37 3.45 -13.35 -22.40
CA ALA A 37 2.60 -13.50 -23.56
C ALA A 37 1.14 -13.48 -23.10
N ASN A 38 0.21 -13.22 -24.03
CA ASN A 38 -1.20 -13.16 -23.72
C ASN A 38 -1.71 -14.41 -22.99
N ASP A 39 -2.22 -14.21 -21.78
CA ASP A 39 -2.69 -15.24 -20.87
C ASP A 39 -4.18 -15.07 -20.54
N ASP A 40 -4.88 -16.20 -20.45
CA ASP A 40 -6.25 -16.26 -19.93
C ASP A 40 -6.19 -16.84 -18.50
N ILE A 41 -6.21 -15.96 -17.49
CA ILE A 41 -6.18 -16.33 -16.08
C ILE A 41 -7.61 -16.37 -15.54
N ILE A 42 -8.06 -17.54 -15.08
CA ILE A 42 -9.42 -17.73 -14.55
C ILE A 42 -9.37 -18.27 -13.13
N VAL A 43 -9.81 -17.46 -12.17
CA VAL A 43 -10.02 -17.88 -10.79
C VAL A 43 -11.47 -18.34 -10.64
N THR A 44 -11.66 -19.57 -10.16
CA THR A 44 -12.99 -20.18 -10.00
C THR A 44 -13.33 -20.32 -8.51
N PRO A 45 -14.61 -20.52 -8.13
CA PRO A 45 -15.00 -20.59 -6.71
C PRO A 45 -14.41 -21.77 -5.91
N ALA A 46 -13.74 -22.71 -6.57
CA ALA A 46 -13.00 -23.78 -5.92
C ALA A 46 -11.53 -23.40 -5.61
N THR A 47 -11.13 -22.19 -5.97
CA THR A 47 -9.78 -21.66 -5.94
C THR A 47 -9.80 -20.30 -5.25
N ASP A 48 -9.09 -20.18 -4.14
CA ASP A 48 -8.64 -18.93 -3.55
C ASP A 48 -7.16 -18.72 -3.92
N CYS A 49 -6.76 -17.48 -4.14
CA CYS A 49 -5.35 -17.15 -4.33
C CYS A 49 -4.93 -15.87 -3.61
N ASP A 50 -3.66 -15.81 -3.18
CA ASP A 50 -3.09 -14.62 -2.54
C ASP A 50 -2.71 -13.53 -3.55
N GLY A 51 -2.81 -13.77 -4.85
CA GLY A 51 -2.52 -12.73 -5.85
C GLY A 51 -2.54 -13.25 -7.28
N ILE A 52 -2.58 -12.31 -8.22
CA ILE A 52 -2.41 -12.56 -9.65
C ILE A 52 -1.38 -11.58 -10.18
N ILE A 53 -0.37 -12.08 -10.88
CA ILE A 53 0.59 -11.29 -11.66
C ILE A 53 0.58 -11.81 -13.09
N ALA A 54 0.03 -11.06 -14.05
CA ALA A 54 -0.07 -11.49 -15.44
C ALA A 54 1.23 -11.22 -16.24
N TYR A 55 1.94 -10.14 -15.90
CA TYR A 55 3.20 -9.64 -16.49
C TYR A 55 3.05 -8.82 -17.76
N ALA A 56 3.17 -9.43 -18.94
CA ALA A 56 3.22 -8.66 -20.18
C ALA A 56 2.48 -9.41 -21.27
N GLY A 57 1.73 -8.69 -22.08
CA GLY A 57 0.82 -9.29 -23.06
C GLY A 57 -0.52 -8.59 -22.98
N ASP A 58 -1.43 -8.88 -23.90
CA ASP A 58 -2.82 -8.50 -23.71
C ASP A 58 -3.50 -9.64 -22.94
N ASP A 59 -3.54 -9.52 -21.62
CA ASP A 59 -3.96 -10.56 -20.70
C ASP A 59 -5.44 -10.41 -20.31
N THR A 60 -6.09 -11.54 -20.03
CA THR A 60 -7.47 -11.55 -19.53
C THR A 60 -7.52 -12.23 -18.18
N VAL A 61 -7.89 -11.46 -17.15
CA VAL A 61 -8.08 -11.96 -15.79
C VAL A 61 -9.58 -12.03 -15.49
N THR A 62 -10.08 -13.23 -15.17
CA THR A 62 -11.47 -13.43 -14.74
C THR A 62 -11.54 -13.98 -13.33
N VAL A 63 -12.07 -13.20 -12.40
CA VAL A 63 -12.39 -13.66 -11.04
C VAL A 63 -13.87 -14.05 -11.02
N SER A 64 -14.16 -15.35 -11.00
CA SER A 64 -15.53 -15.85 -11.10
C SER A 64 -16.36 -15.56 -9.85
N ALA A 65 -17.70 -15.56 -10.00
CA ALA A 65 -18.61 -15.40 -8.87
C ALA A 65 -18.43 -16.45 -7.78
N GLY A 66 -17.99 -16.01 -6.60
CA GLY A 66 -17.67 -16.86 -5.45
C GLY A 66 -16.20 -17.27 -5.35
N ALA A 67 -15.35 -16.81 -6.28
CA ALA A 67 -13.89 -16.86 -6.15
C ALA A 67 -13.38 -15.69 -5.31
N GLU A 68 -12.17 -15.84 -4.77
CA GLU A 68 -11.50 -14.84 -3.93
C GLU A 68 -10.04 -14.70 -4.37
N VAL A 69 -9.60 -13.45 -4.51
CA VAL A 69 -8.21 -13.05 -4.68
C VAL A 69 -7.87 -12.13 -3.51
N SER A 70 -6.91 -12.52 -2.67
CA SER A 70 -6.62 -11.84 -1.41
C SER A 70 -5.12 -11.69 -1.15
N ALA A 71 -4.54 -10.59 -1.61
CA ALA A 71 -3.15 -10.26 -1.29
C ALA A 71 -3.02 -9.73 0.13
N VAL A 72 -2.12 -10.34 0.90
CA VAL A 72 -1.80 -9.93 2.26
C VAL A 72 -0.29 -9.80 2.41
N SER A 73 0.17 -8.62 2.78
CA SER A 73 1.56 -8.32 3.07
C SER A 73 1.64 -7.67 4.43
N ASN A 74 2.23 -8.36 5.40
CA ASN A 74 2.39 -7.84 6.76
C ASN A 74 3.86 -7.90 7.15
N ASP A 75 4.42 -6.76 7.55
CA ASP A 75 5.82 -6.65 7.92
C ASP A 75 6.00 -5.94 9.27
N ALA A 76 7.00 -6.37 10.04
CA ALA A 76 7.28 -5.80 11.35
C ALA A 76 8.77 -5.90 11.70
N TYR A 77 9.36 -4.77 12.09
CA TYR A 77 10.79 -4.66 12.38
C TYR A 77 11.08 -3.60 13.44
N ASP A 78 12.31 -3.63 13.97
CA ASP A 78 12.75 -2.78 15.08
C ASP A 78 13.05 -1.32 14.66
N SER A 79 13.10 -0.97 13.37
CA SER A 79 13.37 0.41 12.96
C SER A 79 12.80 0.80 11.60
N SER A 80 12.53 -0.16 10.71
CA SER A 80 11.96 0.09 9.40
C SER A 80 11.19 -1.12 8.89
N ALA A 81 9.93 -0.96 8.45
CA ALA A 81 9.13 -2.01 7.82
C ALA A 81 8.45 -1.48 6.55
N ASP A 82 8.30 -2.34 5.56
CA ASP A 82 7.66 -2.03 4.27
C ASP A 82 6.79 -3.21 3.82
N ALA A 83 5.49 -2.95 3.65
CA ALA A 83 4.55 -3.93 3.12
C ALA A 83 3.87 -3.38 1.85
N ALA A 84 3.93 -4.17 0.79
CA ALA A 84 3.20 -3.92 -0.44
C ALA A 84 2.32 -5.13 -0.77
N ALA A 85 1.04 -4.90 -1.04
CA ALA A 85 0.07 -5.92 -1.45
C ALA A 85 -0.69 -5.45 -2.69
N THR A 86 -0.57 -6.17 -3.80
CA THR A 86 -1.38 -5.96 -5.00
C THR A 86 -2.16 -7.24 -5.28
N ALA A 87 -3.49 -7.19 -5.29
CA ALA A 87 -4.28 -8.40 -5.45
C ALA A 87 -4.33 -8.89 -6.90
N ILE A 88 -4.44 -7.97 -7.86
CA ILE A 88 -4.34 -8.26 -9.29
C ILE A 88 -3.41 -7.22 -9.91
N ASP A 89 -2.31 -7.69 -10.48
CA ASP A 89 -1.37 -6.93 -11.30
C ASP A 89 -1.39 -7.52 -12.71
N THR A 90 -1.88 -6.78 -13.70
CA THR A 90 -1.89 -7.26 -15.09
C THR A 90 -0.61 -6.88 -15.85
N GLY A 91 0.06 -5.81 -15.44
CA GLY A 91 1.42 -5.47 -15.86
C GLY A 91 1.49 -4.56 -17.08
N THR A 92 1.76 -5.05 -18.29
CA THR A 92 1.83 -4.20 -19.49
C THR A 92 1.14 -4.85 -20.68
N GLY A 93 0.48 -4.05 -21.49
CA GLY A 93 -0.31 -4.49 -22.64
C GLY A 93 -1.77 -4.16 -22.41
N ASN A 94 -2.64 -4.46 -23.39
CA ASN A 94 -4.04 -4.06 -23.25
C ASN A 94 -4.81 -5.14 -22.49
N ASP A 95 -4.90 -4.99 -21.18
CA ASP A 95 -5.40 -6.01 -20.30
C ASP A 95 -6.91 -5.90 -20.07
N SER A 96 -7.53 -7.02 -19.72
CA SER A 96 -8.96 -7.11 -19.42
C SER A 96 -9.20 -7.83 -18.11
N VAL A 97 -9.61 -7.10 -17.07
CA VAL A 97 -10.01 -7.64 -15.78
C VAL A 97 -11.52 -7.70 -15.65
N GLN A 98 -12.07 -8.90 -15.46
CA GLN A 98 -13.46 -9.13 -15.12
C GLN A 98 -13.57 -9.66 -13.68
N ASN A 99 -13.90 -8.77 -12.75
CA ASN A 99 -14.14 -9.14 -11.35
C ASN A 99 -15.64 -9.42 -11.10
N ASN A 100 -15.98 -10.69 -11.00
CA ASN A 100 -17.25 -11.15 -10.48
C ASN A 100 -17.11 -11.83 -9.11
N GLY A 101 -15.93 -11.88 -8.49
CA GLY A 101 -15.67 -12.46 -7.16
C GLY A 101 -15.23 -11.39 -6.16
N THR A 102 -14.58 -11.79 -5.07
CA THR A 102 -14.03 -10.83 -4.09
C THR A 102 -12.56 -10.58 -4.41
N VAL A 103 -12.15 -9.31 -4.44
CA VAL A 103 -10.74 -8.91 -4.57
C VAL A 103 -10.36 -8.08 -3.35
N SER A 104 -9.28 -8.44 -2.68
CA SER A 104 -8.80 -7.78 -1.46
C SER A 104 -7.27 -7.64 -1.48
N ALA A 105 -6.78 -6.46 -1.14
CA ALA A 105 -5.38 -6.20 -0.84
C ALA A 105 -5.26 -5.62 0.57
N ASP A 106 -4.44 -6.24 1.42
CA ASP A 106 -4.21 -5.83 2.81
C ASP A 106 -2.70 -5.71 3.06
N ALA A 107 -2.23 -4.49 3.24
CA ALA A 107 -0.84 -4.18 3.57
C ALA A 107 -0.77 -3.59 4.98
N GLY A 108 -0.04 -4.25 5.87
CA GLY A 108 0.12 -3.84 7.26
C GLY A 108 1.58 -3.74 7.66
N THR A 109 1.96 -2.64 8.31
CA THR A 109 3.29 -2.50 8.91
C THR A 109 3.24 -1.96 10.32
N GLU A 110 4.06 -2.56 11.19
CA GLU A 110 4.26 -2.11 12.57
C GLU A 110 5.75 -2.01 12.89
N VAL A 111 6.20 -0.82 13.28
CA VAL A 111 7.57 -0.56 13.72
C VAL A 111 7.58 -0.02 15.12
N TYR A 112 8.39 -0.65 15.98
CA TYR A 112 8.63 -0.23 17.35
C TYR A 112 10.14 -0.04 17.56
N ALA A 113 10.63 1.19 17.41
CA ALA A 113 12.03 1.49 17.64
C ALA A 113 12.35 1.68 19.14
N ALA A 114 13.53 1.17 19.51
CA ALA A 114 13.84 0.70 20.85
C ALA A 114 14.21 1.78 21.89
N ASP A 115 14.02 1.35 23.14
CA ASP A 115 14.36 1.94 24.43
C ASP A 115 15.87 2.19 24.57
N VAL A 116 16.30 3.44 24.39
CA VAL A 116 17.70 3.81 24.58
C VAL A 116 17.86 4.43 25.96
N SER A 117 18.52 3.70 26.85
CA SER A 117 18.94 4.21 28.15
C SER A 117 20.43 4.04 28.40
N GLY A 118 21.08 5.10 28.85
CA GLY A 118 22.51 5.07 29.14
C GLY A 118 23.10 6.40 29.57
N ASP A 119 24.13 6.31 30.40
CA ASP A 119 25.04 7.41 30.70
C ASP A 119 26.17 7.36 29.68
N ALA A 120 26.33 8.42 28.90
CA ALA A 120 27.35 8.46 27.89
C ALA A 120 28.19 9.74 28.05
N SER A 121 29.52 9.56 28.03
CA SER A 121 30.51 10.64 28.15
C SER A 121 31.33 10.70 26.86
N GLY A 122 31.36 11.87 26.21
CA GLY A 122 32.06 12.09 24.94
C GLY A 122 31.11 12.52 23.81
N ILE A 123 31.61 12.56 22.58
CA ILE A 123 30.77 12.89 21.41
C ILE A 123 29.94 11.68 21.01
N ILE A 124 28.62 11.78 21.14
CA ILE A 124 27.67 10.69 20.84
C ILE A 124 26.72 11.13 19.73
N SER A 125 26.40 10.20 18.83
CA SER A 125 25.31 10.30 17.87
C SER A 125 24.38 9.12 18.11
N LEU A 126 23.12 9.40 18.42
CA LEU A 126 22.10 8.38 18.61
C LEU A 126 20.99 8.57 17.57
N ASP A 127 20.61 7.47 16.95
CA ASP A 127 19.46 7.39 16.06
C ASP A 127 18.51 6.30 16.57
N ALA A 128 17.32 6.73 16.96
CA ALA A 128 16.24 5.90 17.44
C ALA A 128 14.99 6.06 16.54
N SER A 129 15.17 6.43 15.27
CA SER A 129 14.05 6.64 14.36
C SER A 129 13.27 5.35 14.03
N ALA A 130 11.98 5.51 13.75
CA ALA A 130 11.09 4.46 13.26
C ALA A 130 10.46 4.87 11.91
N ALA A 131 10.46 3.98 10.92
CA ALA A 131 9.83 4.22 9.62
C ALA A 131 8.92 3.05 9.19
N SER A 132 7.65 3.31 8.93
CA SER A 132 6.66 2.28 8.61
C SER A 132 5.91 2.66 7.33
N THR A 133 5.98 1.82 6.29
CA THR A 133 5.32 2.07 5.00
C THR A 133 4.39 0.91 4.64
N ALA A 134 3.16 1.20 4.22
CA ALA A 134 2.19 0.21 3.76
C ALA A 134 1.51 0.68 2.47
N THR A 135 1.50 -0.17 1.44
CA THR A 135 0.85 0.10 0.15
C THR A 135 -0.05 -1.05 -0.26
N ALA A 136 -1.34 -0.79 -0.46
CA ALA A 136 -2.31 -1.80 -0.90
C ALA A 136 -3.02 -1.37 -2.18
N THR A 137 -3.01 -2.20 -3.21
CA THR A 137 -3.71 -1.98 -4.48
C THR A 137 -4.64 -3.14 -4.78
N GLY A 138 -5.94 -2.86 -4.94
CA GLY A 138 -6.92 -3.90 -5.27
C GLY A 138 -6.69 -4.45 -6.67
N ILE A 139 -6.72 -3.58 -7.68
CA ILE A 139 -6.40 -3.93 -9.07
C ILE A 139 -5.44 -2.87 -9.59
N ASP A 140 -4.28 -3.31 -10.05
CA ASP A 140 -3.34 -2.56 -10.89
C ASP A 140 -3.48 -3.09 -12.31
N ALA A 141 -4.04 -2.27 -13.20
CA ALA A 141 -4.20 -2.62 -14.61
C ALA A 141 -2.90 -2.40 -15.40
N GLY A 142 -1.90 -1.74 -14.82
CA GLY A 142 -0.62 -1.58 -15.47
C GLY A 142 -0.58 -0.45 -16.51
N GLY A 143 0.19 -0.65 -17.58
CA GLY A 143 0.31 0.35 -18.65
C GLY A 143 -0.41 -0.08 -19.93
N ASP A 144 -0.52 0.84 -20.90
CA ASP A 144 -1.33 0.73 -22.12
C ASP A 144 -2.85 0.90 -21.82
N SER A 145 -3.73 0.39 -22.70
CA SER A 145 -5.19 0.63 -22.58
C SER A 145 -5.92 -0.58 -22.03
N ASP A 146 -6.39 -0.45 -20.80
CA ASP A 146 -6.99 -1.54 -20.05
C ASP A 146 -8.50 -1.44 -19.92
N THR A 147 -9.12 -2.59 -19.70
CA THR A 147 -10.54 -2.69 -19.38
C THR A 147 -10.74 -3.37 -18.04
N VAL A 148 -11.36 -2.67 -17.09
CA VAL A 148 -11.71 -3.24 -15.78
C VAL A 148 -13.22 -3.23 -15.61
N PHE A 149 -13.83 -4.42 -15.52
CA PHE A 149 -15.24 -4.61 -15.22
C PHE A 149 -15.42 -5.28 -13.86
N SER A 150 -15.94 -4.55 -12.87
CA SER A 150 -16.14 -5.08 -11.51
C SER A 150 -17.61 -5.04 -11.09
N THR A 151 -18.16 -6.20 -10.74
CA THR A 151 -19.52 -6.31 -10.19
C THR A 151 -19.58 -6.58 -8.70
N ASN A 152 -18.47 -6.99 -8.12
CA ASN A 152 -18.36 -7.41 -6.73
C ASN A 152 -17.28 -6.60 -5.98
N PRO A 153 -17.16 -6.76 -4.65
CA PRO A 153 -16.29 -5.93 -3.84
C PRO A 153 -14.82 -5.97 -4.27
N ILE A 154 -14.20 -4.78 -4.30
CA ILE A 154 -12.76 -4.58 -4.33
C ILE A 154 -12.38 -3.80 -3.06
N THR A 155 -11.48 -4.34 -2.26
CA THR A 155 -11.03 -3.71 -1.01
C THR A 155 -9.52 -3.53 -1.04
N ALA A 156 -9.04 -2.34 -0.73
CA ALA A 156 -7.63 -2.04 -0.49
C ALA A 156 -7.49 -1.43 0.91
N LEU A 157 -6.72 -2.08 1.77
CA LEU A 157 -6.45 -1.66 3.14
C LEU A 157 -4.94 -1.49 3.33
N ALA A 158 -4.50 -0.28 3.64
CA ALA A 158 -3.12 0.01 4.00
C ALA A 158 -3.06 0.57 5.43
N THR A 159 -2.30 -0.08 6.30
CA THR A 159 -2.11 0.33 7.69
C THR A 159 -0.63 0.44 8.01
N ALA A 160 -0.15 1.64 8.34
CA ALA A 160 1.23 1.87 8.76
C ALA A 160 1.27 2.46 10.17
N LEU A 161 1.94 1.76 11.08
CA LEU A 161 2.19 2.20 12.45
C LEU A 161 3.70 2.30 12.68
N ALA A 162 4.16 3.47 13.09
CA ALA A 162 5.52 3.69 13.58
C ALA A 162 5.47 4.28 14.99
N GLU A 163 6.26 3.71 15.90
CA GLU A 163 6.37 4.13 17.30
C GLU A 163 7.83 4.08 17.75
N VAL A 164 8.23 5.06 18.56
CA VAL A 164 9.53 5.08 19.26
C VAL A 164 9.28 5.02 20.76
N VAL A 165 9.74 3.97 21.42
CA VAL A 165 9.41 3.71 22.84
C VAL A 165 10.58 4.10 23.73
N ASN A 166 10.46 5.23 24.44
CA ASN A 166 11.34 5.70 25.52
C ASN A 166 12.81 5.99 25.14
N ILE A 167 13.23 7.24 25.25
CA ILE A 167 14.64 7.66 25.21
C ILE A 167 14.98 8.27 26.56
N GLY A 168 15.79 7.58 27.36
CA GLY A 168 16.21 8.00 28.69
C GLY A 168 17.72 8.22 28.75
N LEU A 169 18.18 9.42 28.40
CA LEU A 169 19.62 9.69 28.23
C LEU A 169 20.13 10.72 29.23
N GLN A 170 21.30 10.43 29.82
CA GLN A 170 22.14 11.43 30.49
C GLN A 170 23.41 11.61 29.68
N LEU A 171 23.54 12.78 29.08
CA LEU A 171 24.57 13.08 28.09
C LEU A 171 25.48 14.18 28.65
N ALA A 172 26.77 13.85 28.78
CA ALA A 172 27.83 14.79 29.08
C ALA A 172 28.70 14.98 27.83
N ASP A 173 29.03 16.24 27.51
CA ASP A 173 29.69 16.69 26.26
C ASP A 173 28.76 16.72 25.02
N ALA A 174 29.34 17.01 23.85
CA ALA A 174 28.58 17.35 22.65
C ALA A 174 27.80 16.16 22.04
N THR A 175 26.47 16.23 21.97
CA THR A 175 25.62 15.10 21.55
C THR A 175 24.56 15.47 20.50
N VAL A 176 24.26 14.54 19.59
CA VAL A 176 23.10 14.61 18.67
C VAL A 176 22.19 13.40 18.90
N VAL A 177 20.90 13.65 19.12
CA VAL A 177 19.85 12.63 19.25
C VAL A 177 18.79 12.84 18.19
N MET A 178 18.49 11.79 17.42
CA MET A 178 17.39 11.73 16.47
C MET A 178 16.38 10.67 16.90
N ALA A 179 15.11 11.04 16.92
CA ALA A 179 14.00 10.20 17.34
C ALA A 179 12.79 10.38 16.41
N GLY A 180 13.05 10.49 15.10
CA GLY A 180 12.00 10.74 14.12
C GLY A 180 11.08 9.54 13.95
N VAL A 181 9.78 9.79 13.76
CA VAL A 181 8.77 8.76 13.51
C VAL A 181 8.11 9.06 12.18
N GLU A 182 8.14 8.11 11.26
CA GLU A 182 7.55 8.24 9.94
C GLU A 182 6.59 7.08 9.67
N ALA A 183 5.32 7.39 9.39
CA ALA A 183 4.32 6.41 9.00
C ALA A 183 3.66 6.81 7.68
N GLN A 184 3.66 5.93 6.69
CA GLN A 184 3.10 6.18 5.36
C GLN A 184 2.16 5.05 4.94
N ALA A 185 0.90 5.37 4.66
CA ALA A 185 -0.09 4.39 4.18
C ALA A 185 -0.73 4.86 2.87
N THR A 186 -0.72 4.01 1.84
CA THR A 186 -1.36 4.27 0.55
C THR A 186 -2.28 3.12 0.17
N ALA A 187 -3.57 3.38 -0.04
CA ALA A 187 -4.54 2.39 -0.49
C ALA A 187 -5.19 2.83 -1.80
N VAL A 188 -5.18 1.95 -2.81
CA VAL A 188 -5.78 2.18 -4.13
C VAL A 188 -6.77 1.08 -4.46
N GLY A 189 -8.02 1.42 -4.75
CA GLY A 189 -9.03 0.43 -5.13
C GLY A 189 -8.76 -0.14 -6.52
N ILE A 190 -8.79 0.72 -7.53
CA ILE A 190 -8.39 0.43 -8.91
C ILE A 190 -7.41 1.50 -9.36
N ASP A 191 -6.21 1.09 -9.72
CA ASP A 191 -5.26 1.87 -10.50
C ASP A 191 -5.30 1.34 -11.93
N ALA A 192 -5.71 2.16 -12.88
CA ALA A 192 -5.58 1.80 -14.30
C ALA A 192 -4.22 2.24 -14.89
N GLY A 193 -3.32 2.69 -14.00
CA GLY A 193 -1.92 3.00 -14.26
C GLY A 193 -1.69 4.23 -15.14
N ASP A 194 -0.42 4.62 -15.23
CA ASP A 194 0.04 5.76 -16.02
C ASP A 194 0.82 5.23 -17.22
N SER A 195 0.38 5.62 -18.42
CA SER A 195 1.15 5.42 -19.64
C SER A 195 2.44 6.24 -19.67
N GLY A 196 2.61 7.18 -18.73
CA GLY A 196 3.75 8.08 -18.64
C GLY A 196 3.85 9.03 -19.84
N THR A 197 2.89 9.00 -20.74
CA THR A 197 2.80 9.84 -21.92
C THR A 197 1.37 10.32 -22.06
N GLU A 198 1.15 11.60 -22.36
CA GLU A 198 -0.16 12.08 -22.81
C GLU A 198 -0.46 11.52 -24.22
N ASP A 199 -0.33 10.21 -24.45
CA ASP A 199 -0.74 9.57 -25.69
C ASP A 199 -2.27 9.60 -25.73
N PRO A 200 -2.88 10.41 -26.62
CA PRO A 200 -4.32 10.51 -26.70
C PRO A 200 -4.97 9.23 -27.24
N ASP A 201 -4.18 8.27 -27.76
CA ASP A 201 -4.68 6.98 -28.23
C ASP A 201 -4.79 5.95 -27.08
N GLU A 202 -4.23 6.25 -25.90
CA GLU A 202 -4.38 5.42 -24.70
C GLU A 202 -5.64 5.81 -23.92
N ALA A 203 -6.46 4.81 -23.59
CA ALA A 203 -7.76 5.03 -22.99
C ALA A 203 -8.20 3.83 -22.17
N ASN A 204 -8.26 4.02 -20.85
CA ASN A 204 -8.75 3.00 -19.94
C ASN A 204 -10.28 3.00 -19.90
N THR A 205 -10.88 1.81 -19.84
CA THR A 205 -12.33 1.63 -19.66
C THR A 205 -12.61 0.95 -18.34
N ILE A 206 -13.12 1.71 -17.37
CA ILE A 206 -13.43 1.21 -16.03
C ILE A 206 -14.95 1.23 -15.83
N VAL A 207 -15.52 0.07 -15.54
CA VAL A 207 -16.94 -0.07 -15.21
C VAL A 207 -17.10 -0.79 -13.89
N SER A 208 -17.60 -0.07 -12.88
CA SER A 208 -17.84 -0.63 -11.55
C SER A 208 -19.32 -0.56 -11.13
N THR A 209 -19.90 -1.72 -10.84
CA THR A 209 -21.21 -1.84 -10.22
C THR A 209 -21.14 -2.39 -8.79
N GLY A 210 -20.00 -2.98 -8.40
CA GLY A 210 -19.71 -3.44 -7.04
C GLY A 210 -19.19 -2.30 -6.15
N PRO A 211 -19.14 -2.51 -4.82
CA PRO A 211 -18.49 -1.56 -3.93
C PRO A 211 -16.98 -1.56 -4.11
N ILE A 212 -16.36 -0.37 -4.07
CA ILE A 212 -14.90 -0.21 -4.03
C ILE A 212 -14.56 0.54 -2.75
N THR A 213 -13.67 -0.02 -1.93
CA THR A 213 -13.23 0.57 -0.68
C THR A 213 -11.71 0.66 -0.64
N ALA A 214 -11.19 1.87 -0.53
CA ALA A 214 -9.77 2.16 -0.30
C ALA A 214 -9.63 2.82 1.07
N THR A 215 -8.93 2.17 2.01
CA THR A 215 -8.71 2.68 3.37
C THR A 215 -7.23 2.75 3.67
N ALA A 216 -6.72 3.96 3.89
CA ALA A 216 -5.34 4.20 4.30
C ALA A 216 -5.32 4.76 5.73
N THR A 217 -4.63 4.07 6.64
CA THR A 217 -4.43 4.51 8.02
C THR A 217 -2.95 4.61 8.31
N SER A 218 -2.48 5.80 8.65
CA SER A 218 -1.11 6.05 9.09
C SER A 218 -1.11 6.60 10.51
N THR A 219 -0.26 6.07 11.37
CA THR A 219 -0.08 6.52 12.75
C THR A 219 1.41 6.66 13.07
N ALA A 220 1.86 7.89 13.29
CA ALA A 220 3.15 8.21 13.89
C ALA A 220 2.94 8.44 15.40
N ALA A 221 3.14 7.40 16.20
CA ALA A 221 2.87 7.38 17.63
C ALA A 221 3.98 8.09 18.44
N PRO A 222 3.69 8.55 19.67
CA PRO A 222 4.55 9.50 20.37
C PRO A 222 5.83 8.86 20.92
N SER A 223 6.95 9.56 20.75
CA SER A 223 8.20 9.26 21.46
C SER A 223 8.24 9.90 22.85
N ILE A 224 8.42 9.12 23.93
CA ILE A 224 8.78 9.69 25.25
C ILE A 224 10.29 9.91 25.29
N ALA A 225 10.77 11.14 25.18
CA ALA A 225 12.19 11.46 25.28
C ALA A 225 12.51 12.28 26.55
N ASN A 226 13.08 11.63 27.56
CA ASN A 226 13.67 12.28 28.73
C ASN A 226 15.18 12.43 28.49
N ILE A 227 15.59 13.59 27.97
CA ILE A 227 16.99 13.83 27.59
C ILE A 227 17.59 14.88 28.54
N GLN A 228 18.51 14.47 29.40
CA GLN A 228 19.31 15.39 30.21
C GLN A 228 20.64 15.70 29.51
N MET A 229 20.89 16.98 29.26
CA MET A 229 22.05 17.45 28.48
C MET A 229 22.85 18.46 29.30
N TYR A 230 24.10 18.12 29.64
CA TYR A 230 24.95 18.96 30.50
C TYR A 230 25.88 19.92 29.75
N ASP A 231 25.97 19.82 28.41
CA ASP A 231 26.84 20.62 27.52
C ASP A 231 26.13 20.85 26.14
N PHE A 232 26.86 21.17 25.07
CA PHE A 232 26.32 21.44 23.74
C PHE A 232 25.56 20.25 23.12
N ALA A 233 24.23 20.29 23.03
CA ALA A 233 23.49 19.15 22.49
C ALA A 233 22.33 19.56 21.57
N THR A 234 22.04 18.70 20.59
CA THR A 234 20.91 18.84 19.67
C THR A 234 20.03 17.61 19.75
N ALA A 235 18.74 17.79 20.01
CA ALA A 235 17.74 16.73 19.98
C ALA A 235 16.67 17.07 18.94
N SER A 236 16.30 16.11 18.09
CA SER A 236 15.22 16.25 17.11
C SER A 236 14.25 15.08 17.18
N ALA A 237 12.96 15.38 17.28
CA ALA A 237 11.86 14.41 17.34
C ALA A 237 10.74 14.84 16.37
N GLN A 238 10.99 14.67 15.07
CA GLN A 238 10.00 14.95 14.02
C GLN A 238 9.07 13.75 13.82
N HIS A 239 7.77 13.97 13.86
CA HIS A 239 6.77 12.95 13.63
C HIS A 239 6.04 13.29 12.32
N GLU A 240 6.09 12.39 11.35
CA GLU A 240 5.44 12.52 10.06
C GLU A 240 4.47 11.35 9.85
N SER A 241 3.20 11.66 9.62
CA SER A 241 2.18 10.68 9.26
C SER A 241 1.53 11.10 7.95
N THR A 242 1.53 10.22 6.97
CA THR A 242 0.88 10.44 5.68
C THR A 242 -0.06 9.28 5.33
N ALA A 243 -1.32 9.58 5.04
CA ALA A 243 -2.31 8.61 4.58
C ALA A 243 -2.94 9.06 3.25
N THR A 244 -2.91 8.19 2.24
CA THR A 244 -3.48 8.45 0.92
C THR A 244 -4.43 7.33 0.51
N ALA A 245 -5.71 7.65 0.32
CA ALA A 245 -6.72 6.68 -0.12
C ALA A 245 -7.31 7.10 -1.48
N LEU A 246 -7.22 6.22 -2.47
CA LEU A 246 -7.62 6.47 -3.86
C LEU A 246 -8.62 5.38 -4.27
N GLY A 247 -9.85 5.75 -4.62
CA GLY A 247 -10.89 4.78 -5.00
C GLY A 247 -10.64 4.20 -6.39
N ILE A 248 -10.78 5.03 -7.42
CA ILE A 248 -10.43 4.69 -8.81
C ILE A 248 -9.56 5.80 -9.39
N LEU A 249 -8.45 5.41 -10.01
CA LEU A 249 -7.59 6.24 -10.83
C LEU A 249 -7.72 5.79 -12.29
N GLY A 250 -8.06 6.74 -13.18
CA GLY A 250 -8.23 6.52 -14.62
C GLY A 250 -6.90 6.34 -15.37
N GLY A 251 -5.88 7.09 -14.96
CA GLY A 251 -4.56 7.02 -15.57
C GLY A 251 -4.20 8.24 -16.42
N GLY A 252 -3.33 8.05 -17.39
CA GLY A 252 -3.12 9.02 -18.46
C GLY A 252 -4.03 8.72 -19.65
N GLY A 253 -4.39 9.73 -20.44
CA GLY A 253 -5.07 9.52 -21.71
C GLY A 253 -6.54 9.96 -21.71
N ALA A 254 -7.39 9.27 -22.46
CA ALA A 254 -8.80 9.64 -22.61
C ALA A 254 -9.72 8.58 -22.01
N ASP A 255 -9.89 8.62 -20.69
CA ASP A 255 -10.49 7.48 -19.98
C ASP A 255 -12.02 7.50 -19.96
N GLY A 256 -12.60 6.31 -20.02
CA GLY A 256 -14.03 6.06 -19.84
C GLY A 256 -14.31 5.42 -18.48
N ILE A 257 -14.75 6.20 -17.50
CA ILE A 257 -15.03 5.68 -16.15
C ILE A 257 -16.53 5.75 -15.86
N THR A 258 -17.16 4.59 -15.73
CA THR A 258 -18.58 4.46 -15.36
C THR A 258 -18.72 3.73 -14.04
N THR A 259 -19.36 4.37 -13.05
CA THR A 259 -19.63 3.73 -11.77
C THR A 259 -21.09 3.87 -11.35
N SER A 260 -21.59 2.82 -10.70
CA SER A 260 -22.94 2.73 -10.12
C SER A 260 -22.94 2.12 -8.72
N GLY A 261 -21.87 1.42 -8.34
CA GLY A 261 -21.63 0.96 -6.98
C GLY A 261 -21.10 2.10 -6.09
N PRO A 262 -21.12 1.94 -4.75
CA PRO A 262 -20.50 2.91 -3.87
C PRO A 262 -18.97 2.83 -3.99
N ILE A 263 -18.31 3.99 -4.02
CA ILE A 263 -16.85 4.10 -3.93
C ILE A 263 -16.53 4.89 -2.65
N GLU A 264 -15.74 4.28 -1.78
CA GLU A 264 -15.32 4.86 -0.50
C GLU A 264 -13.79 4.93 -0.43
N ALA A 265 -13.27 6.15 -0.37
CA ALA A 265 -11.86 6.42 -0.10
C ALA A 265 -11.74 7.09 1.27
N THR A 266 -11.08 6.43 2.21
CA THR A 266 -10.91 6.90 3.60
C THR A 266 -9.44 6.95 3.95
N ALA A 267 -8.92 8.16 4.14
CA ALA A 267 -7.56 8.41 4.61
C ALA A 267 -7.58 8.96 6.04
N SER A 268 -6.86 8.31 6.94
CA SER A 268 -6.70 8.73 8.34
C SER A 268 -5.23 8.80 8.69
N SER A 269 -4.73 9.99 8.98
CA SER A 269 -3.37 10.24 9.44
C SER A 269 -3.41 10.79 10.85
N THR A 270 -2.67 10.16 11.76
CA THR A 270 -2.55 10.58 13.16
C THR A 270 -1.08 10.70 13.52
N GLY A 271 -0.71 11.82 14.11
CA GLY A 271 0.64 12.11 14.57
C GLY A 271 0.56 12.63 15.97
N ASP A 272 1.21 11.94 16.89
CA ASP A 272 1.26 12.28 18.30
C ASP A 272 2.72 12.55 18.65
N SER A 273 3.01 13.62 19.38
CA SER A 273 4.36 13.90 19.92
C SER A 273 4.30 14.25 21.40
N ILE A 274 5.32 13.82 22.13
CA ILE A 274 5.60 14.28 23.49
C ILE A 274 6.88 15.12 23.43
N SER A 275 6.77 16.38 23.84
CA SER A 275 7.87 17.34 23.86
C SER A 275 9.08 16.82 24.64
N VAL A 276 10.27 17.09 24.09
CA VAL A 276 11.56 16.82 24.75
C VAL A 276 11.72 17.74 25.96
N GLU A 277 11.67 17.20 27.18
CA GLU A 277 12.04 17.96 28.38
C GLU A 277 13.57 17.93 28.54
N GLY A 278 14.23 18.98 28.06
CA GLY A 278 15.66 19.17 28.20
C GLY A 278 16.00 20.04 29.40
N ASN A 279 16.65 19.49 30.43
CA ASN A 279 17.37 20.30 31.42
C ASN A 279 18.71 20.74 30.81
N LEU A 280 18.68 21.80 30.00
CA LEU A 280 19.87 22.37 29.36
C LEU A 280 20.64 23.20 30.38
N VAL A 281 21.80 22.70 30.81
CA VAL A 281 22.71 23.44 31.72
C VAL A 281 23.60 24.44 30.95
N ASP A 282 23.74 24.26 29.63
CA ASP A 282 24.49 25.14 28.71
C ASP A 282 23.75 25.33 27.35
N ALA A 283 24.43 25.66 26.25
CA ALA A 283 23.84 25.90 24.92
C ALA A 283 23.32 24.61 24.24
N GLY A 284 22.02 24.35 24.27
CA GLY A 284 21.40 23.25 23.53
C GLY A 284 20.21 23.69 22.66
N VAL A 285 19.86 22.84 21.69
CA VAL A 285 18.68 23.00 20.82
C VAL A 285 17.85 21.72 20.89
N ALA A 286 16.57 21.85 21.22
CA ALA A 286 15.60 20.78 21.08
C ALA A 286 14.58 21.22 20.02
N ASP A 287 14.34 20.36 19.04
CA ASP A 287 13.35 20.55 17.98
C ASP A 287 12.39 19.37 17.96
N SER A 288 11.10 19.68 17.89
CA SER A 288 10.04 18.68 17.82
C SER A 288 8.89 19.25 17.01
N GLY A 289 8.37 18.44 16.11
CA GLY A 289 7.33 18.84 15.18
C GLY A 289 6.49 17.64 14.80
N ILE A 290 5.22 17.91 14.48
CA ILE A 290 4.29 16.93 13.96
C ILE A 290 3.77 17.45 12.62
N GLU A 291 3.89 16.62 11.59
CA GLU A 291 3.26 16.82 10.30
C GLU A 291 2.33 15.65 10.02
N THR A 292 1.04 15.95 9.84
CA THR A 292 0.04 14.95 9.46
C THR A 292 -0.66 15.35 8.19
N THR A 293 -0.70 14.42 7.23
CA THR A 293 -1.29 14.62 5.91
C THR A 293 -2.24 13.47 5.61
N ALA A 294 -3.49 13.79 5.33
CA ALA A 294 -4.47 12.83 4.83
C ALA A 294 -5.05 13.32 3.50
N THR A 295 -5.03 12.46 2.48
CA THR A 295 -5.60 12.72 1.16
C THR A 295 -6.54 11.60 0.76
N ALA A 296 -7.78 11.94 0.42
CA ALA A 296 -8.75 10.96 -0.06
C ALA A 296 -9.36 11.42 -1.38
N THR A 297 -9.30 10.56 -2.39
CA THR A 297 -9.88 10.79 -3.71
C THR A 297 -10.70 9.57 -4.11
N ALA A 298 -12.03 9.70 -4.14
CA ALA A 298 -12.88 8.57 -4.50
C ALA A 298 -12.76 8.19 -5.99
N LEU A 299 -12.63 9.19 -6.88
CA LEU A 299 -12.66 8.99 -8.32
C LEU A 299 -11.88 10.10 -9.02
N SER A 300 -10.90 9.73 -9.83
CA SER A 300 -10.10 10.66 -10.63
C SER A 300 -9.82 10.07 -12.00
N GLY A 301 -10.01 10.85 -13.06
CA GLY A 301 -9.51 10.50 -14.39
C GLY A 301 -8.04 10.85 -14.59
N LEU A 302 -7.43 11.59 -13.63
CA LEU A 302 -6.04 12.06 -13.70
C LEU A 302 -5.77 12.90 -14.96
N ALA A 303 -4.85 12.49 -15.85
CA ALA A 303 -4.36 13.33 -16.94
C ALA A 303 -5.07 13.01 -18.25
N GLY A 304 -5.48 14.05 -18.99
CA GLY A 304 -6.06 13.93 -20.32
C GLY A 304 -7.54 14.28 -20.39
N SER A 305 -8.31 13.62 -21.26
CA SER A 305 -9.68 14.02 -21.61
C SER A 305 -10.70 12.94 -21.27
N ASP A 306 -11.14 12.95 -20.01
CA ASP A 306 -11.91 11.83 -19.45
C ASP A 306 -13.43 12.02 -19.58
N LEU A 307 -14.11 10.90 -19.80
CA LEU A 307 -15.55 10.75 -19.65
C LEU A 307 -15.86 9.98 -18.36
N ILE A 308 -16.27 10.73 -17.33
CA ILE A 308 -16.64 10.16 -16.03
C ILE A 308 -18.15 10.23 -15.84
N SER A 309 -18.80 9.07 -15.66
CA SER A 309 -20.23 8.92 -15.40
C SER A 309 -20.46 8.13 -14.11
N ASN A 310 -20.74 8.84 -13.02
CA ASN A 310 -21.13 8.22 -11.75
C ASN A 310 -22.64 8.32 -11.50
N THR A 311 -23.25 7.19 -11.15
CA THR A 311 -24.63 7.09 -10.67
C THR A 311 -24.74 6.52 -9.25
N GLY A 312 -23.62 6.07 -8.67
CA GLY A 312 -23.50 5.58 -7.29
C GLY A 312 -23.12 6.68 -6.30
N THR A 313 -22.79 6.27 -5.07
CA THR A 313 -22.27 7.19 -4.03
C THR A 313 -20.75 7.25 -4.11
N LEU A 314 -20.18 8.45 -4.10
CA LEU A 314 -18.74 8.68 -3.94
C LEU A 314 -18.50 9.30 -2.57
N THR A 315 -17.74 8.63 -1.72
CA THR A 315 -17.32 9.12 -0.42
C THR A 315 -15.81 9.26 -0.43
N ALA A 316 -15.33 10.48 -0.18
CA ALA A 316 -13.93 10.75 0.08
C ALA A 316 -13.84 11.41 1.46
N SER A 317 -13.15 10.75 2.40
CA SER A 317 -12.97 11.22 3.76
C SER A 317 -11.49 11.27 4.09
N ALA A 318 -10.98 12.45 4.39
CA ALA A 318 -9.60 12.64 4.82
C ALA A 318 -9.58 13.30 6.20
N THR A 319 -8.92 12.65 7.16
CA THR A 319 -8.75 13.15 8.53
C THR A 319 -7.26 13.15 8.86
N ALA A 320 -6.71 14.34 9.13
CA ALA A 320 -5.36 14.51 9.65
C ALA A 320 -5.46 15.06 11.09
N ASN A 321 -4.91 14.33 12.05
CA ASN A 321 -4.88 14.73 13.47
C ASN A 321 -3.43 14.88 13.92
N ALA A 322 -3.07 16.04 14.44
CA ALA A 322 -1.76 16.30 15.03
C ALA A 322 -1.96 16.70 16.50
N GLU A 323 -1.46 15.86 17.42
CA GLU A 323 -1.54 16.09 18.85
C GLU A 323 -0.15 16.30 19.45
N ASP A 324 0.16 17.54 19.81
CA ASP A 324 1.39 17.89 20.51
C ASP A 324 1.15 18.04 22.02
N ILE A 325 1.89 17.27 22.81
CA ILE A 325 1.93 17.39 24.26
C ILE A 325 3.21 18.15 24.63
N SER A 326 3.08 19.48 24.74
CA SER A 326 4.13 20.34 25.28
C SER A 326 4.14 20.30 26.81
N ILE A 327 5.26 19.87 27.39
CA ILE A 327 5.53 19.89 28.83
C ILE A 327 6.45 21.09 29.10
N ASN A 328 6.00 22.04 29.94
CA ASN A 328 6.76 23.21 30.41
C ASN A 328 7.42 22.96 31.76
#